data_AF-A0A4V3BY49-F1
#
_entry.id   AF-A0A4V3BY49-F1
#
_cell.length_a   1.000
_cell.length_b   1.000
_cell.length_c   1.000
_cell.angle_alpha   90.00
_cell.angle_beta   90.00
_cell.angle_gamma   90.00
#
_symmetry.space_group_name_H-M   'P 1'
#
loop_
_entity.id
_entity.type
_entity.pdbx_description
1 polymer ?
#
loop_
_entity_poly.entity_id
_entity_poly.type
_entity_poly.pdbx_seq_one_letter_code
_entity_poly.pdbx_strand_id
1 'polypeptide(L)'
;MKKILILVSLLVAFFNQSHSTEATRQPFIELLINGKVVQNGSEIEVNKGDRFKLIAQIKGGRADFVRFPDTYADFDSETQIISRGYNKLVYTKNGVEHRWEVISEDVQFESDNKIKLDINSNLVNKHLAEVFIPASKVEKSYIKVKIKTIWGHQNGATTTAEEQVAEAVIHLDILGNTNEWFARHNVKASGTKDPVIEEKLDAIQDAYLSIESRFTAFDFASVQEEIKNLQNHMGELETRLKTIVAEDPTKHSDITFIGLPSDKTVGEIDDFKALAEDWNELEALLIQQQAKFDQLKQDNSSIKKQELMGLIKPFIKWQKHLPTTAEPLLQTYAQNINWNKVNLLTYFSFNPEEDRINDVDQAQADFQNFLDERQSAINDEKQKINYALTRLQAVRIFDGMLKGYFSSINFAKWDNKRN
;
A
#
# COMPACT_ATOMS: atom_id res chain seq x y z
N MET A 1 -25.85 -49.31 -34.55
CA MET A 1 -25.78 -47.89 -34.91
C MET A 1 -26.01 -46.94 -33.72
N LYS A 2 -27.07 -47.07 -32.90
CA LYS A 2 -27.30 -46.18 -31.73
C LYS A 2 -26.18 -46.15 -30.67
N LYS A 3 -25.50 -47.28 -30.41
CA LYS A 3 -24.41 -47.35 -29.41
C LYS A 3 -23.09 -46.68 -29.87
N ILE A 4 -22.83 -46.64 -31.18
CA ILE A 4 -21.64 -45.99 -31.76
C ILE A 4 -21.84 -44.46 -31.76
N LEU A 5 -23.07 -44.00 -32.05
CA LEU A 5 -23.40 -42.57 -32.00
C LEU A 5 -23.23 -41.99 -30.58
N ILE A 6 -23.62 -42.74 -29.55
CA ILE A 6 -23.47 -42.32 -28.14
C ILE A 6 -22.00 -42.29 -27.73
N LEU A 7 -21.18 -43.25 -28.18
CA LEU A 7 -19.74 -43.26 -27.90
C LEU A 7 -19.01 -42.11 -28.59
N VAL A 8 -19.38 -41.77 -29.84
CA VAL A 8 -18.84 -40.61 -30.57
C VAL A 8 -19.30 -39.30 -29.95
N SER A 9 -20.53 -39.21 -29.43
CA SER A 9 -21.04 -38.04 -28.72
C SER A 9 -20.31 -37.80 -27.39
N LEU A 10 -20.00 -38.89 -26.65
CA LEU A 10 -19.20 -38.83 -25.43
C LEU A 10 -17.74 -38.50 -25.72
N LEU A 11 -17.14 -39.04 -26.79
CA LEU A 11 -15.80 -38.67 -27.23
C LEU A 11 -15.72 -37.20 -27.66
N VAL A 12 -16.72 -36.65 -28.35
CA VAL A 12 -16.78 -35.22 -28.69
C VAL A 12 -16.98 -34.34 -27.45
N ALA A 13 -17.72 -34.81 -26.44
CA ALA A 13 -17.86 -34.10 -25.16
C ALA A 13 -16.58 -34.13 -24.30
N PHE A 14 -15.77 -35.20 -24.39
CA PHE A 14 -14.46 -35.29 -23.73
C PHE A 14 -13.34 -34.58 -24.51
N PHE A 15 -13.42 -34.48 -25.84
CA PHE A 15 -12.48 -33.70 -26.66
C PHE A 15 -12.79 -32.19 -26.68
N ASN A 16 -13.99 -31.77 -26.31
CA ASN A 16 -14.34 -30.36 -26.06
C ASN A 16 -13.93 -29.87 -24.65
N GLN A 17 -13.12 -30.62 -23.91
CA GLN A 17 -12.24 -30.04 -22.89
C GLN A 17 -11.01 -29.42 -23.57
N SER A 18 -11.25 -28.60 -24.59
CA SER A 18 -10.31 -27.62 -25.11
C SER A 18 -10.03 -26.65 -23.96
N HIS A 19 -8.78 -26.62 -23.50
CA HIS A 19 -8.18 -25.66 -22.57
C HIS A 19 -9.16 -24.71 -21.88
N SER A 20 -9.87 -25.22 -20.85
CA SER A 20 -10.85 -24.41 -20.12
C SER A 20 -10.14 -23.20 -19.52
N THR A 21 -10.47 -22.02 -20.00
CA THR A 21 -10.05 -20.79 -19.36
C THR A 21 -10.61 -20.77 -17.94
N GLU A 22 -9.75 -20.59 -16.94
CA GLU A 22 -10.21 -20.26 -15.60
C GLU A 22 -11.04 -18.99 -15.66
N ALA A 23 -12.22 -19.03 -15.04
CA ALA A 23 -13.10 -17.90 -14.99
C ALA A 23 -12.37 -16.73 -14.31
N THR A 24 -12.45 -15.55 -14.92
CA THR A 24 -11.92 -14.33 -14.32
C THR A 24 -12.48 -14.17 -12.91
N ARG A 25 -11.61 -13.83 -11.94
CA ARG A 25 -12.02 -13.60 -10.55
C ARG A 25 -13.15 -12.57 -10.52
N GLN A 26 -14.07 -12.69 -9.57
CA GLN A 26 -15.10 -11.65 -9.41
C GLN A 26 -14.44 -10.32 -9.01
N PRO A 27 -14.97 -9.16 -9.45
CA PRO A 27 -14.47 -7.85 -9.01
C PRO A 27 -14.53 -7.72 -7.49
N PHE A 28 -13.45 -7.25 -6.86
CA PHE A 28 -13.38 -6.97 -5.42
C PHE A 28 -12.54 -5.72 -5.14
N ILE A 29 -12.68 -5.14 -3.94
CA ILE A 29 -11.86 -4.01 -3.50
C ILE A 29 -10.78 -4.51 -2.54
N GLU A 30 -9.54 -4.14 -2.82
CA GLU A 30 -8.42 -4.22 -1.89
C GLU A 30 -8.28 -2.87 -1.16
N LEU A 31 -8.39 -2.90 0.17
CA LEU A 31 -8.26 -1.72 1.01
C LEU A 31 -6.86 -1.67 1.63
N LEU A 32 -6.24 -0.48 1.64
CA LEU A 32 -4.95 -0.26 2.30
C LEU A 32 -5.07 0.88 3.31
N ILE A 33 -4.73 0.62 4.57
CA ILE A 33 -4.59 1.65 5.60
C ILE A 33 -3.12 1.90 5.85
N ASN A 34 -2.67 3.13 5.59
CA ASN A 34 -1.26 3.51 5.69
C ASN A 34 -0.32 2.51 4.97
N GLY A 35 -0.79 1.97 3.82
CA GLY A 35 -0.06 1.01 3.01
C GLY A 35 -0.22 -0.47 3.40
N LYS A 36 -0.86 -0.80 4.54
CA LYS A 36 -1.12 -2.19 4.94
C LYS A 36 -2.45 -2.67 4.40
N VAL A 37 -2.47 -3.84 3.77
CA VAL A 37 -3.71 -4.46 3.26
C VAL A 37 -4.63 -4.81 4.42
N VAL A 38 -5.89 -4.43 4.29
CA VAL A 38 -6.95 -4.68 5.26
C VAL A 38 -8.04 -5.51 4.60
N GLN A 39 -8.48 -6.55 5.29
CA GLN A 39 -9.50 -7.46 4.78
C GLN A 39 -10.88 -6.82 4.82
N ASN A 40 -11.69 -7.10 3.80
CA ASN A 40 -13.09 -6.70 3.80
C ASN A 40 -13.82 -7.32 5.01
N GLY A 41 -14.56 -6.49 5.74
CA GLY A 41 -15.29 -6.83 6.95
C GLY A 41 -14.47 -6.81 8.24
N SER A 42 -13.19 -6.42 8.21
CA SER A 42 -12.36 -6.40 9.41
C SER A 42 -12.75 -5.28 10.39
N GLU A 43 -12.61 -5.55 11.68
CA GLU A 43 -12.59 -4.54 12.74
C GLU A 43 -11.17 -4.01 12.95
N ILE A 44 -11.04 -2.69 13.06
CA ILE A 44 -9.77 -1.98 13.18
C ILE A 44 -9.85 -1.06 14.39
N GLU A 45 -8.91 -1.23 15.31
CA GLU A 45 -8.77 -0.35 16.46
C GLU A 45 -8.11 0.96 16.03
N VAL A 46 -8.74 2.07 16.38
CA VAL A 46 -8.23 3.43 16.16
C VAL A 46 -8.48 4.25 17.42
N ASN A 47 -7.70 5.31 17.64
CA ASN A 47 -7.87 6.19 18.80
C ASN A 47 -8.65 7.45 18.41
N LYS A 48 -9.33 8.05 19.39
CA LYS A 48 -9.85 9.41 19.26
C LYS A 48 -8.74 10.38 18.88
N GLY A 49 -8.99 11.21 17.88
CA GLY A 49 -8.01 12.16 17.34
C GLY A 49 -7.06 11.56 16.29
N ASP A 50 -7.15 10.26 15.97
CA ASP A 50 -6.33 9.66 14.93
C ASP A 50 -6.68 10.18 13.53
N ARG A 51 -5.64 10.22 12.68
CA ARG A 51 -5.73 10.49 11.25
C ARG A 51 -4.96 9.41 10.49
N PHE A 52 -5.56 8.86 9.45
CA PHE A 52 -4.88 7.87 8.60
C PHE A 52 -5.34 7.95 7.14
N LYS A 53 -4.51 7.41 6.24
CA LYS A 53 -4.81 7.32 4.81
C LYS A 53 -5.45 5.99 4.50
N LEU A 54 -6.58 6.02 3.80
CA LEU A 54 -7.26 4.85 3.23
C LEU A 54 -7.15 4.90 1.71
N ILE A 55 -6.65 3.83 1.11
CA ILE A 55 -6.60 3.64 -0.35
C ILE A 55 -7.50 2.47 -0.71
N ALA A 56 -8.28 2.60 -1.79
CA ALA A 56 -9.14 1.55 -2.31
C ALA A 56 -8.82 1.24 -3.79
N GLN A 57 -8.46 0.00 -4.08
CA GLN A 57 -8.14 -0.46 -5.44
C GLN A 57 -9.10 -1.56 -5.88
N ILE A 58 -9.61 -1.48 -7.10
CA ILE A 58 -10.37 -2.58 -7.70
C ILE A 58 -9.41 -3.65 -8.23
N LYS A 59 -9.73 -4.91 -7.95
CA LYS A 59 -9.03 -6.12 -8.43
C LYS A 59 -10.07 -7.09 -8.98
N GLY A 60 -9.64 -8.14 -9.66
CA GLY A 60 -10.56 -9.08 -10.28
C GLY A 60 -11.19 -8.51 -11.54
N GLY A 61 -12.16 -9.25 -12.08
CA GLY A 61 -12.96 -8.86 -13.23
C GLY A 61 -12.12 -8.41 -14.42
N ARG A 62 -12.58 -7.35 -15.09
CA ARG A 62 -11.98 -6.86 -16.31
C ARG A 62 -10.62 -6.21 -16.04
N ALA A 63 -10.38 -5.69 -14.83
CA ALA A 63 -9.07 -5.20 -14.41
C ALA A 63 -8.01 -6.31 -14.47
N ASP A 64 -8.32 -7.51 -13.96
CA ASP A 64 -7.41 -8.65 -14.04
C ASP A 64 -7.25 -9.18 -15.47
N PHE A 65 -8.34 -9.26 -16.24
CA PHE A 65 -8.30 -9.69 -17.64
C PHE A 65 -7.40 -8.78 -18.49
N VAL A 66 -7.54 -7.46 -18.33
CA VAL A 66 -6.78 -6.47 -19.09
C VAL A 66 -5.31 -6.47 -18.67
N ARG A 67 -5.03 -6.71 -17.38
CA ARG A 67 -3.68 -6.77 -16.84
C ARG A 67 -2.95 -8.07 -17.19
N PHE A 68 -3.65 -9.21 -17.12
CA PHE A 68 -3.10 -10.56 -17.29
C PHE A 68 -3.83 -11.34 -18.39
N PRO A 69 -3.85 -10.82 -19.63
CA PRO A 69 -4.67 -11.41 -20.67
C PRO A 69 -4.25 -12.84 -21.02
N ASP A 70 -2.98 -13.23 -20.87
CA ASP A 70 -2.51 -14.59 -21.17
C ASP A 70 -2.92 -15.63 -20.12
N THR A 71 -3.51 -15.19 -19.00
CA THR A 71 -4.17 -16.09 -18.04
C THR A 71 -5.65 -16.23 -18.35
N TYR A 72 -6.34 -15.15 -18.70
CA TYR A 72 -7.80 -15.11 -18.76
C TYR A 72 -8.38 -15.16 -20.19
N ALA A 73 -7.54 -15.02 -21.22
CA ALA A 73 -7.90 -15.16 -22.62
C ALA A 73 -7.20 -16.36 -23.25
N ASP A 74 -7.90 -17.07 -24.13
CA ASP A 74 -7.32 -18.06 -25.03
C ASP A 74 -7.03 -17.36 -26.36
N PHE A 75 -5.84 -16.75 -26.44
CA PHE A 75 -5.35 -16.13 -27.66
C PHE A 75 -4.76 -17.20 -28.56
N ASP A 76 -5.29 -17.30 -29.78
CA ASP A 76 -4.73 -18.17 -30.81
C ASP A 76 -3.44 -17.56 -31.37
N SER A 77 -2.70 -18.36 -32.16
CA SER A 77 -1.44 -17.93 -32.78
C SER A 77 -1.58 -16.74 -33.75
N GLU A 78 -2.81 -16.32 -34.07
CA GLU A 78 -3.10 -15.15 -34.92
C GLU A 78 -3.41 -13.89 -34.10
N THR A 79 -3.42 -14.01 -32.77
CA THR A 79 -3.65 -12.89 -31.86
C THR A 79 -2.32 -12.28 -31.40
N GLN A 80 -2.17 -10.97 -31.59
CA GLN A 80 -0.98 -10.23 -31.17
C GLN A 80 -1.37 -9.13 -30.18
N ILE A 81 -0.82 -9.17 -28.96
CA ILE A 81 -0.98 -8.09 -28.00
C ILE A 81 -0.13 -6.89 -28.44
N ILE A 82 -0.77 -5.75 -28.65
CA ILE A 82 -0.12 -4.48 -29.02
C ILE A 82 0.28 -3.69 -27.76
N SER A 83 -0.61 -3.64 -26.77
CA SER A 83 -0.40 -2.87 -25.55
C SER A 83 -1.27 -3.42 -24.42
N ARG A 84 -0.76 -3.43 -23.19
CA ARG A 84 -1.53 -3.75 -21.98
C ARG A 84 -1.17 -2.80 -20.84
N GLY A 85 -2.01 -2.74 -19.82
CA GLY A 85 -1.83 -1.91 -18.64
C GLY A 85 -2.92 -2.13 -17.61
N TYR A 86 -3.08 -1.20 -16.67
CA TYR A 86 -4.08 -1.30 -15.60
C TYR A 86 -5.51 -0.99 -16.07
N ASN A 87 -5.64 -0.15 -17.09
CA ASN A 87 -6.93 0.37 -17.56
C ASN A 87 -7.17 0.14 -19.06
N LYS A 88 -6.25 -0.54 -19.75
CA LYS A 88 -6.30 -0.71 -21.20
C LYS A 88 -5.57 -1.95 -21.69
N LEU A 89 -6.19 -2.67 -22.63
CA LEU A 89 -5.60 -3.74 -23.42
C LEU A 89 -5.93 -3.50 -24.89
N VAL A 90 -4.92 -3.54 -25.75
CA VAL A 90 -5.06 -3.48 -27.21
C VAL A 90 -4.39 -4.70 -27.81
N TYR A 91 -5.11 -5.43 -28.64
CA TYR A 91 -4.59 -6.60 -29.35
C TYR A 91 -5.19 -6.67 -30.75
N THR A 92 -4.50 -7.29 -31.70
CA THR A 92 -5.06 -7.62 -33.01
C THR A 92 -5.41 -9.08 -33.04
N LYS A 93 -6.56 -9.43 -33.63
CA LYS A 93 -6.93 -10.80 -33.95
C LYS A 93 -7.37 -10.86 -35.39
N ASN A 94 -6.71 -11.71 -36.19
CA ASN A 94 -6.97 -11.86 -37.62
C ASN A 94 -6.93 -10.50 -38.37
N GLY A 95 -6.01 -9.62 -37.97
CA GLY A 95 -5.85 -8.27 -38.54
C GLY A 95 -6.85 -7.21 -38.06
N VAL A 96 -7.78 -7.55 -37.18
CA VAL A 96 -8.75 -6.60 -36.58
C VAL A 96 -8.23 -6.15 -35.21
N GLU A 97 -8.17 -4.84 -34.97
CA GLU A 97 -7.85 -4.29 -33.65
C GLU A 97 -9.03 -4.46 -32.68
N HIS A 98 -8.72 -5.03 -31.53
CA HIS A 98 -9.57 -5.11 -30.36
C HIS A 98 -8.99 -4.24 -29.26
N ARG A 99 -9.86 -3.52 -28.56
CA ARG A 99 -9.47 -2.63 -27.46
C ARG A 99 -10.43 -2.75 -26.29
N TRP A 100 -9.89 -3.10 -25.14
CA TRP A 100 -10.53 -2.90 -23.85
C TRP A 100 -9.96 -1.64 -23.20
N GLU A 101 -10.83 -0.76 -22.70
CA GLU A 101 -10.41 0.48 -22.03
C GLU A 101 -11.44 0.89 -20.98
N VAL A 102 -10.99 1.39 -19.83
CA VAL A 102 -11.89 1.99 -18.83
C VAL A 102 -12.48 3.27 -19.41
N ILE A 103 -13.79 3.29 -19.63
CA ILE A 103 -14.53 4.48 -20.09
C ILE A 103 -14.78 5.42 -18.91
N SER A 104 -15.20 4.87 -17.78
CA SER A 104 -15.48 5.64 -16.57
C SER A 104 -15.25 4.80 -15.34
N GLU A 105 -14.85 5.47 -14.26
CA GLU A 105 -14.73 4.84 -12.96
C GLU A 105 -15.16 5.83 -11.88
N ASP A 106 -16.12 5.40 -11.09
CA ASP A 106 -16.71 6.12 -9.95
C ASP A 106 -16.30 5.41 -8.65
N VAL A 107 -15.73 6.19 -7.72
CA VAL A 107 -15.25 5.70 -6.42
C VAL A 107 -16.00 6.46 -5.34
N GLN A 108 -16.76 5.72 -4.53
CA GLN A 108 -17.59 6.30 -3.48
C GLN A 108 -17.10 5.80 -2.12
N PHE A 109 -16.82 6.76 -1.23
CA PHE A 109 -16.55 6.51 0.17
C PHE A 109 -17.74 6.96 1.01
N GLU A 110 -18.17 6.09 1.93
CA GLU A 110 -19.32 6.32 2.81
C GLU A 110 -18.93 5.98 4.26
N SER A 111 -19.48 6.72 5.23
CA SER A 111 -19.42 6.41 6.65
C SER A 111 -20.74 6.76 7.34
N ASP A 112 -20.87 6.42 8.63
CA ASP A 112 -22.05 6.76 9.43
C ASP A 112 -22.10 8.22 9.93
N ASN A 113 -21.30 9.13 9.33
CA ASN A 113 -21.13 10.54 9.70
C ASN A 113 -20.56 10.77 11.11
N LYS A 114 -20.16 9.73 11.85
CA LYS A 114 -19.47 9.89 13.14
C LYS A 114 -17.98 10.16 12.98
N ILE A 115 -17.43 9.94 11.80
CA ILE A 115 -16.05 10.25 11.42
C ILE A 115 -16.07 11.18 10.22
N LYS A 116 -14.97 11.91 10.00
CA LYS A 116 -14.83 12.73 8.79
C LYS A 116 -13.98 11.99 7.78
N LEU A 117 -14.48 11.91 6.55
CA LEU A 117 -13.73 11.46 5.38
C LEU A 117 -13.43 12.68 4.51
N ASP A 118 -12.16 12.97 4.30
CA ASP A 118 -11.70 13.97 3.34
C ASP A 118 -11.28 13.25 2.07
N ILE A 119 -12.15 13.27 1.08
CA ILE A 119 -11.96 12.58 -0.19
C ILE A 119 -11.21 13.55 -1.09
N ASN A 120 -10.04 13.13 -1.60
CA ASN A 120 -9.29 13.98 -2.52
C ASN A 120 -10.06 14.09 -3.85
N SER A 121 -10.88 15.12 -3.98
CA SER A 121 -11.75 15.37 -5.14
C SER A 121 -11.00 15.85 -6.38
N ASN A 122 -9.67 16.02 -6.32
CA ASN A 122 -8.86 16.21 -7.51
C ASN A 122 -8.70 14.87 -8.25
N LEU A 123 -9.02 14.87 -9.55
CA LEU A 123 -9.04 13.71 -10.45
C LEU A 123 -7.79 12.81 -10.44
N VAL A 124 -6.66 13.31 -9.90
CA VAL A 124 -5.38 12.61 -9.88
C VAL A 124 -5.35 11.44 -8.89
N ASN A 125 -6.21 11.42 -7.84
CA ASN A 125 -6.16 10.32 -6.86
C ASN A 125 -7.50 10.02 -6.14
N LYS A 126 -8.58 9.82 -6.92
CA LYS A 126 -9.93 9.46 -6.41
C LYS A 126 -10.02 8.17 -5.58
N HIS A 127 -8.93 7.40 -5.51
CA HIS A 127 -8.82 6.17 -4.73
C HIS A 127 -8.36 6.39 -3.29
N LEU A 128 -8.03 7.64 -2.91
CA LEU A 128 -7.50 8.00 -1.60
C LEU A 128 -8.48 8.86 -0.81
N ALA A 129 -8.74 8.44 0.42
CA ALA A 129 -9.46 9.23 1.42
C ALA A 129 -8.59 9.40 2.67
N GLU A 130 -8.58 10.60 3.23
CA GLU A 130 -8.04 10.84 4.57
C GLU A 130 -9.16 10.71 5.60
N VAL A 131 -8.92 9.86 6.60
CA VAL A 131 -9.90 9.58 7.66
C VAL A 131 -9.51 10.34 8.91
N PHE A 132 -10.47 11.01 9.55
CA PHE A 132 -10.28 11.74 10.80
C PHE A 132 -11.26 11.22 11.85
N ILE A 133 -10.71 10.76 12.98
CA ILE A 133 -11.48 10.31 14.13
C ILE A 133 -11.67 11.48 15.10
N PRO A 134 -12.90 11.91 15.40
CA PRO A 134 -13.12 13.05 16.27
C PRO A 134 -12.79 12.73 17.73
N ALA A 135 -12.52 13.78 18.52
CA ALA A 135 -12.32 13.68 19.97
C ALA A 135 -13.63 13.43 20.76
N SER A 136 -14.79 13.60 20.12
CA SER A 136 -16.11 13.44 20.74
C SER A 136 -16.44 11.97 21.10
N LYS A 137 -17.55 11.74 21.79
CA LYS A 137 -18.04 10.39 22.17
C LYS A 137 -18.47 9.58 20.94
N VAL A 138 -17.50 9.00 20.25
CA VAL A 138 -17.69 7.99 19.22
C VAL A 138 -16.94 6.75 19.68
N GLU A 139 -17.64 5.62 19.76
CA GLU A 139 -17.08 4.33 20.15
C GLU A 139 -16.93 3.40 18.96
N LYS A 140 -17.84 3.50 17.97
CA LYS A 140 -17.81 2.68 16.75
C LYS A 140 -18.26 3.46 15.53
N SER A 141 -17.62 3.17 14.41
CA SER A 141 -17.98 3.68 13.08
C SER A 141 -17.67 2.63 12.01
N TYR A 142 -17.95 2.94 10.74
CA TYR A 142 -17.55 2.13 9.60
C TYR A 142 -17.13 3.01 8.43
N ILE A 143 -16.33 2.44 7.53
CA ILE A 143 -16.07 3.01 6.21
C ILE A 143 -16.47 1.97 5.18
N LYS A 144 -17.39 2.35 4.30
CA LYS A 144 -17.78 1.56 3.14
C LYS A 144 -17.20 2.21 1.90
N VAL A 145 -16.64 1.38 1.02
CA VAL A 145 -16.14 1.81 -0.29
C VAL A 145 -16.87 1.03 -1.37
N LYS A 146 -17.27 1.75 -2.42
CA LYS A 146 -17.85 1.18 -3.63
C LYS A 146 -17.11 1.71 -4.84
N ILE A 147 -16.62 0.81 -5.69
CA ILE A 147 -16.00 1.16 -6.96
C ILE A 147 -16.86 0.60 -8.07
N LYS A 148 -17.28 1.49 -8.98
CA LYS A 148 -18.03 1.15 -10.18
C LYS A 148 -17.19 1.52 -11.41
N THR A 149 -16.90 0.54 -12.26
CA THR A 149 -16.16 0.74 -13.51
C THR A 149 -17.04 0.40 -14.72
N ILE A 150 -16.92 1.17 -15.79
CA ILE A 150 -17.49 0.87 -17.10
C ILE A 150 -16.34 0.64 -18.06
N TRP A 151 -16.26 -0.56 -18.62
CA TRP A 151 -15.23 -0.98 -19.58
C TRP A 151 -15.81 -0.99 -20.98
N GLY A 152 -15.18 -0.26 -21.89
CA GLY A 152 -15.46 -0.32 -23.31
C GLY A 152 -14.70 -1.46 -23.96
N HIS A 153 -15.37 -2.22 -24.81
CA HIS A 153 -14.75 -3.14 -25.74
C HIS A 153 -15.05 -2.72 -27.17
N GLN A 154 -14.02 -2.26 -27.87
CA GLN A 154 -14.08 -2.03 -29.30
C GLN A 154 -13.55 -3.26 -30.03
N ASN A 155 -14.34 -3.78 -30.97
CA ASN A 155 -13.94 -4.84 -31.90
C ASN A 155 -14.17 -4.32 -33.32
N GLY A 156 -13.14 -3.72 -33.92
CA GLY A 156 -13.27 -3.02 -35.20
C GLY A 156 -14.33 -1.90 -35.16
N ALA A 157 -15.51 -2.18 -35.73
CA ALA A 157 -16.60 -1.22 -35.89
C ALA A 157 -17.64 -1.21 -34.75
N THR A 158 -17.64 -2.21 -33.86
CA THR A 158 -18.63 -2.30 -32.77
C THR A 158 -18.00 -1.96 -31.43
N THR A 159 -18.70 -1.18 -30.61
CA THR A 159 -18.34 -0.90 -29.23
C THR A 159 -19.42 -1.43 -28.29
N THR A 160 -19.03 -2.28 -27.35
CA THR A 160 -19.89 -2.72 -26.23
C THR A 160 -19.35 -2.18 -24.91
N ALA A 161 -20.21 -2.05 -23.90
CA ALA A 161 -19.81 -1.64 -22.57
C ALA A 161 -20.17 -2.71 -21.55
N GLU A 162 -19.27 -2.95 -20.60
CA GLU A 162 -19.46 -3.85 -19.46
C GLU A 162 -19.36 -3.04 -18.17
N GLU A 163 -20.32 -3.21 -17.27
CA GLU A 163 -20.31 -2.61 -15.94
C GLU A 163 -19.78 -3.61 -14.91
N GLN A 164 -18.86 -3.17 -14.06
CA GLN A 164 -18.39 -3.94 -12.92
C GLN A 164 -18.49 -3.12 -11.64
N VAL A 165 -18.98 -3.76 -10.58
CA VAL A 165 -19.18 -3.15 -9.26
C VAL A 165 -18.50 -4.01 -8.22
N ALA A 166 -17.72 -3.38 -7.35
CA ALA A 166 -17.13 -4.01 -6.18
C ALA A 166 -17.43 -3.17 -4.94
N GLU A 167 -17.60 -3.83 -3.79
CA GLU A 167 -17.86 -3.19 -2.50
C GLU A 167 -16.96 -3.79 -1.42
N ALA A 168 -16.49 -2.94 -0.49
CA ALA A 168 -15.81 -3.37 0.73
C ALA A 168 -16.22 -2.48 1.90
N VAL A 169 -16.18 -3.04 3.11
CA VAL A 169 -16.49 -2.36 4.36
C VAL A 169 -15.38 -2.66 5.35
N ILE A 170 -15.02 -1.68 6.16
CA ILE A 170 -14.22 -1.86 7.37
C ILE A 170 -14.96 -1.24 8.55
N HIS A 171 -14.80 -1.85 9.71
CA HIS A 171 -15.38 -1.39 10.97
C HIS A 171 -14.29 -0.77 11.84
N LEU A 172 -14.60 0.34 12.49
CA LEU A 172 -13.68 1.05 13.38
C LEU A 172 -14.14 0.89 14.82
N ASP A 173 -13.26 0.39 15.68
CA ASP A 173 -13.41 0.44 17.13
C ASP A 173 -12.60 1.61 17.68
N ILE A 174 -13.27 2.63 18.19
CA ILE A 174 -12.69 3.93 18.52
C ILE A 174 -12.42 4.01 20.03
N LEU A 175 -11.13 3.88 20.37
CA LEU A 175 -10.62 3.88 21.74
C LEU A 175 -10.41 5.31 22.25
N GLY A 176 -10.67 5.55 23.55
CA GLY A 176 -10.34 6.82 24.22
C GLY A 176 -11.38 7.27 25.25
N ASN A 177 -11.00 8.13 26.20
CA ASN A 177 -11.83 8.45 27.36
C ASN A 177 -12.93 9.50 27.03
N THR A 178 -14.04 9.54 27.79
CA THR A 178 -15.17 10.45 27.48
C THR A 178 -15.06 11.85 28.11
N ASN A 179 -14.01 12.08 28.91
CA ASN A 179 -13.75 13.32 29.66
C ASN A 179 -12.64 14.19 29.05
N GLU A 180 -12.12 13.78 27.89
CA GLU A 180 -11.10 14.53 27.15
C GLU A 180 -11.76 15.68 26.39
N TRP A 181 -11.33 16.92 26.66
CA TRP A 181 -11.82 18.11 25.95
C TRP A 181 -10.90 18.52 24.79
N PHE A 182 -9.71 17.92 24.72
CA PHE A 182 -8.77 18.02 23.61
C PHE A 182 -8.12 16.66 23.37
N ALA A 183 -8.09 16.21 22.11
CA ALA A 183 -7.39 15.00 21.72
C ALA A 183 -6.85 15.14 20.29
N ARG A 184 -5.55 14.93 20.15
CA ARG A 184 -4.82 14.78 18.90
C ARG A 184 -3.93 13.54 19.01
N HIS A 185 -3.35 13.12 17.89
CA HIS A 185 -2.57 11.89 17.79
C HIS A 185 -1.46 11.76 18.86
N ASN A 186 -0.81 12.87 19.24
CA ASN A 186 0.33 12.87 20.15
C ASN A 186 0.05 13.53 21.50
N VAL A 187 -1.13 14.10 21.71
CA VAL A 187 -1.43 14.87 22.92
C VAL A 187 -2.93 14.88 23.21
N LYS A 188 -3.27 14.66 24.47
CA LYS A 188 -4.64 14.74 24.99
C LYS A 188 -4.70 15.55 26.27
N ALA A 189 -5.85 16.17 26.52
CA ALA A 189 -6.11 16.90 27.75
C ALA A 189 -7.53 16.65 28.30
N SER A 190 -7.61 16.56 29.63
CA SER A 190 -8.85 16.47 30.41
C SER A 190 -8.88 17.51 31.54
N GLY A 191 -9.99 17.56 32.29
CA GLY A 191 -10.19 18.55 33.36
C GLY A 191 -10.80 19.85 32.85
N THR A 192 -10.36 20.98 33.38
CA THR A 192 -10.84 22.31 32.99
C THR A 192 -10.27 22.70 31.64
N LYS A 193 -11.15 23.05 30.70
CA LYS A 193 -10.75 23.61 29.40
C LYS A 193 -10.26 25.04 29.56
N ASP A 194 -9.12 25.35 28.95
CA ASP A 194 -8.56 26.70 28.85
C ASP A 194 -8.15 26.96 27.39
N PRO A 195 -8.60 28.06 26.76
CA PRO A 195 -8.29 28.33 25.35
C PRO A 195 -6.79 28.54 25.07
N VAL A 196 -6.02 29.06 26.03
CA VAL A 196 -4.59 29.26 25.87
C VAL A 196 -3.87 27.92 25.97
N ILE A 197 -4.29 27.03 26.87
CA ILE A 197 -3.79 25.64 26.89
C ILE A 197 -4.09 24.97 25.55
N GLU A 198 -5.31 25.06 25.03
CA GLU A 198 -5.70 24.48 23.73
C GLU A 198 -4.75 24.94 22.60
N GLU A 199 -4.49 26.24 22.49
CA GLU A 199 -3.54 26.81 21.51
C GLU A 199 -2.12 26.21 21.67
N LYS A 200 -1.63 26.06 22.90
CA LYS A 200 -0.31 25.47 23.16
C LYS A 200 -0.26 23.97 22.84
N LEU A 201 -1.35 23.24 23.08
CA LEU A 201 -1.42 21.82 22.73
C LEU A 201 -1.45 21.61 21.21
N ASP A 202 -2.16 22.48 20.46
CA ASP A 202 -2.09 22.47 19.00
C ASP A 202 -0.66 22.78 18.50
N ALA A 203 0.02 23.80 19.06
CA ALA A 203 1.41 24.11 18.71
C ALA A 203 2.39 22.95 19.01
N ILE A 204 2.18 22.22 20.11
CA ILE A 204 2.94 21.01 20.43
C ILE A 204 2.67 19.91 19.41
N GLN A 205 1.41 19.69 19.04
CA GLN A 205 1.05 18.71 18.01
C GLN A 205 1.69 19.04 16.66
N ASP A 206 1.72 20.32 16.28
CA ASP A 206 2.35 20.78 15.05
C ASP A 206 3.87 20.59 15.08
N ALA A 207 4.52 20.86 16.22
CA ALA A 207 5.94 20.59 16.40
C ALA A 207 6.26 19.09 16.29
N TYR A 208 5.40 18.22 16.83
CA TYR A 208 5.51 16.76 16.64
C TYR A 208 5.51 16.37 15.16
N LEU A 209 4.53 16.87 14.41
CA LEU A 209 4.39 16.58 12.97
C LEU A 209 5.56 17.15 12.16
N SER A 210 6.05 18.35 12.51
CA SER A 210 7.21 18.96 11.87
C SER A 210 8.45 18.09 12.07
N ILE A 211 8.73 17.67 13.30
CA ILE A 211 9.87 16.78 13.62
C ILE A 211 9.75 15.45 12.86
N GLU A 212 8.58 14.81 12.88
CA GLU A 212 8.34 13.55 12.17
C GLU A 212 8.61 13.69 10.67
N SER A 213 8.07 14.74 10.04
CA SER A 213 8.28 14.98 8.61
C SER A 213 9.75 15.19 8.26
N ARG A 214 10.52 15.89 9.10
CA ARG A 214 11.95 16.13 8.89
C ARG A 214 12.79 14.89 9.13
N PHE A 215 12.40 14.00 10.03
CA PHE A 215 12.99 12.67 10.13
C PHE A 215 12.81 11.89 8.82
N THR A 216 11.61 11.90 8.25
CA THR A 216 11.35 11.22 6.98
C THR A 216 12.11 11.80 5.79
N ALA A 217 12.35 13.13 5.80
CA ALA A 217 13.13 13.83 4.77
C ALA A 217 14.65 13.79 5.01
N PHE A 218 15.13 13.16 6.09
CA PHE A 218 16.53 13.19 6.54
C PHE A 218 17.12 14.60 6.75
N ASP A 219 16.28 15.58 7.10
CA ASP A 219 16.69 16.96 7.40
C ASP A 219 17.07 17.13 8.88
N PHE A 220 18.15 16.45 9.27
CA PHE A 220 18.59 16.39 10.67
C PHE A 220 19.06 17.73 11.25
N ALA A 221 19.47 18.68 10.39
CA ALA A 221 19.84 20.01 10.84
C ALA A 221 18.61 20.74 11.39
N SER A 222 17.51 20.75 10.64
CA SER A 222 16.27 21.40 11.08
C SER A 222 15.57 20.65 12.21
N VAL A 223 15.74 19.33 12.32
CA VAL A 223 15.19 18.56 13.47
C VAL A 223 15.67 19.13 14.80
N GLN A 224 16.93 19.56 14.91
CA GLN A 224 17.46 20.13 16.17
C GLN A 224 16.72 21.41 16.57
N GLU A 225 16.43 22.27 15.59
CA GLU A 225 15.68 23.50 15.82
C GLU A 225 14.24 23.20 16.22
N GLU A 226 13.57 22.25 15.56
CA GLU A 226 12.20 21.89 15.90
C GLU A 226 12.07 21.21 17.27
N ILE A 227 13.06 20.41 17.68
CA ILE A 227 13.10 19.87 19.04
C ILE A 227 13.18 21.02 20.06
N LYS A 228 13.97 22.06 19.78
CA LYS A 228 14.05 23.24 20.64
C LYS A 228 12.72 24.01 20.65
N ASN A 229 12.03 24.13 19.52
CA ASN A 229 10.70 24.75 19.45
C ASN A 229 9.68 23.97 20.29
N LEU A 230 9.67 22.64 20.17
CA LEU A 230 8.85 21.76 21.01
C LEU A 230 9.12 21.99 22.50
N GLN A 231 10.39 22.03 22.90
CA GLN A 231 10.78 22.32 24.28
C GLN A 231 10.27 23.68 24.78
N ASN A 232 10.33 24.72 23.93
CA ASN A 232 9.81 26.05 24.26
C ASN A 232 8.29 26.01 24.45
N HIS A 233 7.53 25.40 23.54
CA HIS A 233 6.07 25.29 23.66
C HIS A 233 5.64 24.50 24.90
N MET A 234 6.39 23.46 25.26
CA MET A 234 6.15 22.70 26.47
C MET A 234 6.45 23.50 27.74
N GLY A 235 7.49 24.35 27.75
CA GLY A 235 7.77 25.27 28.84
C GLY A 235 6.71 26.37 29.00
N GLU A 236 6.19 26.89 27.89
CA GLU A 236 5.07 27.84 27.89
C GLU A 236 3.78 27.20 28.43
N LEU A 237 3.49 25.95 28.03
CA LEU A 237 2.37 25.18 28.55
C LEU A 237 2.50 24.96 30.06
N GLU A 238 3.66 24.52 30.55
CA GLU A 238 3.92 24.35 31.99
C GLU A 238 3.68 25.64 32.77
N THR A 239 4.17 26.77 32.23
CA THR A 239 3.97 28.09 32.84
C THR A 239 2.49 28.42 32.93
N ARG A 240 1.72 28.20 31.85
CA ARG A 240 0.27 28.46 31.82
C ARG A 240 -0.50 27.57 32.81
N LEU A 241 -0.16 26.28 32.90
CA LEU A 241 -0.75 25.35 33.85
C LEU A 241 -0.54 25.82 35.30
N LYS A 242 0.69 26.23 35.64
CA LYS A 242 1.01 26.79 36.98
C LYS A 242 0.24 28.08 37.26
N THR A 243 0.10 28.97 36.28
CA THR A 243 -0.67 30.21 36.42
C THR A 243 -2.14 29.92 36.71
N ILE A 244 -2.78 29.00 36.00
CA ILE A 244 -4.20 28.66 36.21
C ILE A 244 -4.43 28.11 37.62
N VAL A 245 -3.56 27.20 38.08
CA VAL A 245 -3.66 26.64 39.45
C VAL A 245 -3.42 27.71 40.52
N ALA A 246 -2.54 28.68 40.26
CA ALA A 246 -2.29 29.79 41.18
C ALA A 246 -3.45 30.80 41.22
N GLU A 247 -4.10 31.05 40.08
CA GLU A 247 -5.29 31.90 39.97
C GLU A 247 -6.53 31.25 40.61
N ASP A 248 -6.70 29.95 40.43
CA ASP A 248 -7.81 29.16 40.98
C ASP A 248 -7.38 27.71 41.24
N PRO A 249 -7.13 27.33 42.52
CA PRO A 249 -6.70 25.98 42.88
C PRO A 249 -7.67 24.85 42.53
N THR A 250 -8.93 25.18 42.20
CA THR A 250 -9.92 24.18 41.78
C THR A 250 -9.82 23.85 40.28
N LYS A 251 -9.17 24.71 39.49
CA LYS A 251 -8.94 24.48 38.06
C LYS A 251 -7.65 23.71 37.85
N HIS A 252 -7.77 22.62 37.11
CA HIS A 252 -6.63 21.80 36.69
C HIS A 252 -6.90 21.28 35.28
N SER A 253 -5.84 21.15 34.48
CA SER A 253 -5.90 20.51 33.17
C SER A 253 -4.86 19.40 33.17
N ASP A 254 -5.31 18.16 33.04
CA ASP A 254 -4.41 17.01 33.03
C ASP A 254 -3.95 16.77 31.59
N ILE A 255 -2.65 16.97 31.35
CA ILE A 255 -2.04 16.79 30.03
C ILE A 255 -1.40 15.41 29.96
N THR A 256 -1.65 14.69 28.85
CA THR A 256 -0.93 13.47 28.53
C THR A 256 -0.33 13.56 27.13
N PHE A 257 0.98 13.43 27.05
CA PHE A 257 1.70 13.25 25.80
C PHE A 257 1.75 11.77 25.44
N ILE A 258 1.57 11.47 24.16
CA ILE A 258 1.45 10.12 23.63
C ILE A 258 2.60 9.88 22.66
N GLY A 259 3.51 8.99 23.04
CA GLY A 259 4.66 8.64 22.22
C GLY A 259 5.65 9.80 22.02
N LEU A 260 6.55 9.64 21.06
CA LEU A 260 7.56 10.60 20.63
C LEU A 260 7.43 10.87 19.12
N PRO A 261 7.84 12.05 18.62
CA PRO A 261 7.82 12.32 17.19
C PRO A 261 8.80 11.43 16.38
N SER A 262 9.72 10.73 17.06
CA SER A 262 10.59 9.71 16.48
C SER A 262 9.97 8.30 16.40
N ASP A 263 8.78 8.07 16.99
CA ASP A 263 8.18 6.73 17.14
C ASP A 263 8.07 5.95 15.86
N LYS A 264 7.43 6.55 14.87
CA LYS A 264 7.25 5.92 13.56
C LYS A 264 8.59 5.58 12.93
N THR A 265 9.46 6.57 12.77
CA THR A 265 10.74 6.39 12.06
C THR A 265 11.66 5.39 12.77
N VAL A 266 11.69 5.36 14.10
CA VAL A 266 12.48 4.36 14.82
C VAL A 266 11.86 2.97 14.70
N GLY A 267 10.53 2.85 14.75
CA GLY A 267 9.81 1.60 14.53
C GLY A 267 10.05 1.01 13.14
N GLU A 268 10.25 1.87 12.14
CA GLU A 268 10.50 1.47 10.74
C GLU A 268 11.96 1.07 10.46
N ILE A 269 12.92 1.26 11.40
CA ILE A 269 14.35 0.94 11.17
C ILE A 269 14.56 -0.55 10.89
N ASP A 270 13.95 -1.42 11.70
CA ASP A 270 14.18 -2.86 11.59
C ASP A 270 13.49 -3.43 10.34
N ASP A 271 12.29 -2.93 10.00
CA ASP A 271 11.63 -3.25 8.74
C ASP A 271 12.47 -2.80 7.52
N PHE A 272 13.03 -1.59 7.57
CA PHE A 272 13.89 -1.10 6.49
C PHE A 272 15.23 -1.84 6.40
N LYS A 273 15.72 -2.36 7.53
CA LYS A 273 16.89 -3.24 7.55
C LYS A 273 16.58 -4.59 6.90
N ALA A 274 15.45 -5.20 7.24
CA ALA A 274 14.99 -6.44 6.58
C ALA A 274 14.84 -6.22 5.07
N LEU A 275 14.26 -5.09 4.66
CA LEU A 275 14.15 -4.71 3.26
C LEU A 275 15.51 -4.62 2.54
N ALA A 276 16.55 -4.12 3.22
CA ALA A 276 17.90 -4.10 2.67
C ALA A 276 18.48 -5.51 2.48
N GLU A 277 18.17 -6.43 3.39
CA GLU A 277 18.53 -7.86 3.28
C GLU A 277 17.78 -8.52 2.11
N ASP A 278 16.49 -8.23 1.94
CA ASP A 278 15.68 -8.71 0.81
C ASP A 278 16.25 -8.28 -0.55
N TRP A 279 16.81 -7.07 -0.66
CA TRP A 279 17.46 -6.62 -1.91
C TRP A 279 18.78 -7.35 -2.19
N ASN A 280 19.49 -7.80 -1.15
CA ASN A 280 20.65 -8.66 -1.33
C ASN A 280 20.23 -10.06 -1.80
N GLU A 281 19.13 -10.60 -1.26
CA GLU A 281 18.56 -11.86 -1.74
C GLU A 281 18.11 -11.75 -3.20
N LEU A 282 17.44 -10.65 -3.57
CA LEU A 282 17.03 -10.40 -4.95
C LEU A 282 18.21 -10.43 -5.92
N GLU A 283 19.34 -9.80 -5.59
CA GLU A 283 20.55 -9.85 -6.43
C GLU A 283 21.05 -11.28 -6.63
N ALA A 284 21.13 -12.08 -5.56
CA ALA A 284 21.54 -13.48 -5.64
C ALA A 284 20.57 -14.31 -6.50
N LEU A 285 19.26 -14.06 -6.37
CA LEU A 285 18.23 -14.69 -7.19
C LEU A 285 18.37 -14.31 -8.67
N LEU A 286 18.59 -13.03 -8.99
CA LEU A 286 18.79 -12.57 -10.38
C LEU A 286 19.97 -13.29 -11.02
N ILE A 287 21.13 -13.33 -10.35
CA ILE A 287 22.33 -14.02 -10.85
C ILE A 287 22.05 -15.51 -11.06
N GLN A 288 21.43 -16.17 -10.08
CA GLN A 288 21.16 -17.61 -10.15
C GLN A 288 20.15 -17.97 -11.26
N GLN A 289 19.05 -17.23 -11.37
CA GLN A 289 18.00 -17.56 -12.34
C GLN A 289 18.40 -17.14 -13.76
N GLN A 290 19.16 -16.05 -13.94
CA GLN A 290 19.73 -15.68 -15.25
C GLN A 290 20.62 -16.80 -15.80
N ALA A 291 21.56 -17.31 -14.98
CA ALA A 291 22.43 -18.41 -15.38
C ALA A 291 21.65 -19.68 -15.78
N LYS A 292 20.60 -20.03 -15.03
CA LYS A 292 19.73 -21.17 -15.35
C LYS A 292 18.91 -20.93 -16.62
N PHE A 293 18.43 -19.72 -16.83
CA PHE A 293 17.67 -19.35 -18.02
C PHE A 293 18.54 -19.43 -19.28
N ASP A 294 19.76 -18.92 -19.21
CA ASP A 294 20.74 -19.00 -20.30
C ASP A 294 21.12 -20.45 -20.61
N GLN A 295 21.31 -21.28 -19.59
CA GLN A 295 21.57 -22.71 -19.77
C GLN A 295 20.40 -23.41 -20.48
N LEU A 296 19.16 -23.17 -20.05
CA LEU A 296 17.98 -23.77 -20.67
C LEU A 296 17.80 -23.33 -22.14
N LYS A 297 18.17 -22.09 -22.48
CA LYS A 297 18.18 -21.61 -23.87
C LYS A 297 19.25 -22.28 -24.73
N GLN A 298 20.36 -22.72 -24.13
CA GLN A 298 21.44 -23.42 -24.84
C GLN A 298 21.14 -24.90 -25.01
N ASP A 299 20.58 -25.55 -23.99
CA ASP A 299 20.34 -27.00 -23.95
C ASP A 299 19.07 -27.43 -24.71
N ASN A 300 18.06 -26.56 -24.82
CA ASN A 300 16.78 -26.85 -25.46
C ASN A 300 16.45 -25.87 -26.59
N SER A 301 15.81 -26.37 -27.65
CA SER A 301 15.27 -25.52 -28.74
C SER A 301 14.04 -24.69 -28.32
N SER A 302 13.39 -25.03 -27.19
CA SER A 302 12.30 -24.25 -26.58
C SER A 302 12.22 -24.55 -25.07
N ILE A 303 12.07 -23.51 -24.24
CA ILE A 303 11.89 -23.69 -22.79
C ILE A 303 10.44 -24.06 -22.52
N LYS A 304 10.21 -25.14 -21.77
CA LYS A 304 8.85 -25.59 -21.45
C LYS A 304 8.23 -24.73 -20.36
N LYS A 305 6.90 -24.63 -20.36
CA LYS A 305 6.11 -23.94 -19.33
C LYS A 305 6.56 -24.27 -17.90
N GLN A 306 6.75 -25.55 -17.57
CA GLN A 306 7.14 -25.98 -16.22
C GLN A 306 8.53 -25.48 -15.82
N GLU A 307 9.47 -25.45 -16.78
CA GLU A 307 10.83 -24.96 -16.57
C GLU A 307 10.81 -23.44 -16.34
N LEU A 308 10.07 -22.70 -17.19
CA LEU A 308 9.90 -21.25 -17.04
C LEU A 308 9.24 -20.89 -15.71
N MET A 309 8.16 -21.57 -15.32
CA MET A 309 7.54 -21.37 -14.01
C MET A 309 8.51 -21.70 -12.85
N GLY A 310 9.38 -22.69 -13.03
CA GLY A 310 10.44 -23.01 -12.07
C GLY A 310 11.44 -21.87 -11.85
N LEU A 311 11.73 -21.08 -12.88
CA LEU A 311 12.59 -19.90 -12.82
C LEU A 311 11.89 -18.69 -12.19
N ILE A 312 10.58 -18.55 -12.40
CA ILE A 312 9.78 -17.41 -11.93
C ILE A 312 9.36 -17.55 -10.46
N LYS A 313 9.03 -18.77 -10.01
CA LYS A 313 8.55 -19.05 -8.65
C LYS A 313 9.43 -18.49 -7.52
N PRO A 314 10.77 -18.52 -7.59
CA PRO A 314 11.63 -17.87 -6.60
C PRO A 314 11.35 -16.37 -6.43
N PHE A 315 11.12 -15.63 -7.52
CA PHE A 315 10.81 -14.20 -7.45
C PHE A 315 9.43 -13.93 -6.86
N ILE A 316 8.43 -14.79 -7.15
CA ILE A 316 7.11 -14.71 -6.50
C ILE A 316 7.25 -14.89 -4.99
N LYS A 317 8.04 -15.88 -4.56
CA LYS A 317 8.28 -16.15 -3.15
C LYS A 317 8.97 -14.97 -2.46
N TRP A 318 10.01 -14.42 -3.10
CA TRP A 318 10.70 -13.23 -2.64
C TRP A 318 9.73 -12.06 -2.48
N GLN A 319 8.92 -11.75 -3.51
CA GLN A 319 7.98 -10.63 -3.44
C GLN A 319 6.89 -10.81 -2.38
N LYS A 320 6.45 -12.06 -2.13
CA LYS A 320 5.51 -12.38 -1.04
C LYS A 320 6.16 -12.33 0.35
N HIS A 321 7.47 -12.47 0.44
CA HIS A 321 8.22 -12.37 1.68
C HIS A 321 8.37 -10.92 2.14
N LEU A 322 8.41 -9.97 1.19
CA LEU A 322 8.52 -8.55 1.49
C LEU A 322 7.43 -8.11 2.50
N PRO A 323 7.77 -7.23 3.46
CA PRO A 323 6.78 -6.68 4.36
C PRO A 323 5.71 -5.91 3.57
N THR A 324 4.46 -5.93 4.05
CA THR A 324 3.36 -5.17 3.42
C THR A 324 3.64 -3.66 3.37
N THR A 325 4.57 -3.18 4.20
CA THR A 325 5.06 -1.79 4.25
C THR A 325 6.24 -1.52 3.29
N ALA A 326 6.73 -2.50 2.53
CA ALA A 326 7.89 -2.34 1.65
C ALA A 326 7.76 -1.17 0.66
N GLU A 327 6.65 -1.09 -0.09
CA GLU A 327 6.40 0.02 -1.02
C GLU A 327 6.33 1.37 -0.28
N PRO A 328 5.51 1.55 0.78
CA PRO A 328 5.49 2.78 1.57
C PRO A 328 6.87 3.17 2.12
N LEU A 329 7.67 2.21 2.58
CA LEU A 329 9.00 2.45 3.12
C LEU A 329 9.96 2.96 2.03
N LEU A 330 9.95 2.34 0.86
CA LEU A 330 10.73 2.80 -0.29
C LEU A 330 10.27 4.18 -0.76
N GLN A 331 8.96 4.42 -0.85
CA GLN A 331 8.42 5.72 -1.21
C GLN A 331 8.73 6.80 -0.17
N THR A 332 8.93 6.43 1.09
CA THR A 332 9.30 7.40 2.14
C THR A 332 10.80 7.69 2.09
N TYR A 333 11.63 6.65 2.12
CA TYR A 333 13.06 6.76 2.41
C TYR A 333 13.98 6.57 1.20
N ALA A 334 13.49 5.97 0.11
CA ALA A 334 14.24 5.70 -1.11
C ALA A 334 13.41 6.05 -2.37
N GLN A 335 12.82 7.25 -2.39
CA GLN A 335 11.84 7.75 -3.37
C GLN A 335 12.16 7.53 -4.85
N ASN A 336 13.45 7.36 -5.19
CA ASN A 336 13.90 7.15 -6.56
C ASN A 336 13.79 5.68 -7.03
N ILE A 337 13.35 4.76 -6.16
CA ILE A 337 13.07 3.37 -6.52
C ILE A 337 11.62 3.29 -6.98
N ASN A 338 11.42 2.99 -8.27
CA ASN A 338 10.09 2.85 -8.84
C ASN A 338 9.53 1.46 -8.51
N TRP A 339 8.58 1.38 -7.57
CA TRP A 339 7.95 0.12 -7.17
C TRP A 339 7.34 -0.65 -8.34
N ASN A 340 6.78 0.03 -9.34
CA ASN A 340 6.24 -0.66 -10.52
C ASN A 340 7.31 -1.42 -11.31
N LYS A 341 8.57 -0.97 -11.27
CA LYS A 341 9.71 -1.68 -11.86
C LYS A 341 10.25 -2.81 -10.98
N VAL A 342 9.95 -2.80 -9.69
CA VAL A 342 10.29 -3.88 -8.75
C VAL A 342 9.22 -4.98 -8.80
N ASN A 343 7.96 -4.60 -8.92
CA ASN A 343 6.82 -5.50 -8.92
C ASN A 343 6.85 -6.43 -10.13
N LEU A 344 7.02 -7.73 -9.87
CA LEU A 344 7.08 -8.78 -10.87
C LEU A 344 5.86 -8.78 -11.80
N LEU A 345 4.68 -8.50 -11.26
CA LEU A 345 3.40 -8.50 -11.99
C LEU A 345 3.28 -7.38 -13.03
N THR A 346 4.19 -6.40 -13.03
CA THR A 346 4.21 -5.36 -14.07
C THR A 346 4.83 -5.88 -15.37
N TYR A 347 5.67 -6.91 -15.29
CA TYR A 347 6.39 -7.44 -16.45
C TYR A 347 5.60 -8.51 -17.19
N PHE A 348 4.80 -9.30 -16.48
CA PHE A 348 4.15 -10.48 -17.07
C PHE A 348 2.78 -10.20 -17.68
N SER A 349 2.54 -10.86 -18.81
CA SER A 349 1.27 -10.94 -19.54
C SER A 349 0.27 -11.89 -18.90
N PHE A 350 0.77 -12.76 -18.05
CA PHE A 350 0.04 -13.77 -17.32
C PHE A 350 0.16 -13.50 -15.83
N ASN A 351 -0.79 -14.03 -15.07
CA ASN A 351 -0.74 -14.09 -13.63
C ASN A 351 0.16 -15.25 -13.20
N PRO A 352 1.37 -14.99 -12.69
CA PRO A 352 2.31 -16.03 -12.29
C PRO A 352 1.85 -16.80 -11.04
N GLU A 353 0.79 -16.35 -10.36
CA GLU A 353 0.22 -17.04 -9.19
C GLU A 353 -0.72 -18.20 -9.55
N GLU A 354 -1.27 -18.23 -10.77
CA GLU A 354 -2.23 -19.25 -11.21
C GLU A 354 -1.55 -20.40 -11.96
N ASP A 355 -0.21 -20.46 -11.98
CA ASP A 355 0.59 -21.47 -12.71
C ASP A 355 0.15 -21.67 -14.19
N ARG A 356 -0.42 -20.62 -14.80
CA ARG A 356 -1.01 -20.67 -16.15
C ARG A 356 -0.36 -19.69 -17.11
N ILE A 357 0.18 -20.26 -18.17
CA ILE A 357 0.81 -19.57 -19.30
C ILE A 357 0.18 -20.16 -20.55
N ASN A 358 -0.57 -19.35 -21.30
CA ASN A 358 -1.12 -19.75 -22.60
C ASN A 358 -0.13 -19.46 -23.74
N ASP A 359 0.68 -18.41 -23.63
CA ASP A 359 1.76 -18.06 -24.56
C ASP A 359 3.13 -18.17 -23.88
N VAL A 360 3.86 -19.27 -24.14
CA VAL A 360 5.15 -19.55 -23.51
C VAL A 360 6.27 -18.68 -24.07
N ASP A 361 6.22 -18.33 -25.36
CA ASP A 361 7.25 -17.52 -26.00
C ASP A 361 7.17 -16.07 -25.50
N GLN A 362 5.95 -15.52 -25.39
CA GLN A 362 5.73 -14.20 -24.78
C GLN A 362 6.12 -14.21 -23.30
N ALA A 363 5.78 -15.26 -22.55
CA ALA A 363 6.19 -15.38 -21.16
C ALA A 363 7.72 -15.44 -20.98
N GLN A 364 8.45 -16.10 -21.90
CA GLN A 364 9.91 -16.08 -21.91
C GLN A 364 10.47 -14.68 -22.20
N ALA A 365 9.88 -13.96 -23.15
CA ALA A 365 10.28 -12.59 -23.48
C ALA A 365 10.04 -11.64 -22.29
N ASP A 366 8.87 -11.73 -21.65
CA ASP A 366 8.53 -10.97 -20.46
C ASP A 366 9.51 -11.27 -19.31
N PHE A 367 9.89 -12.54 -19.12
CA PHE A 367 10.85 -12.92 -18.09
C PHE A 367 12.27 -12.42 -18.39
N GLN A 368 12.73 -12.47 -19.64
CA GLN A 368 14.03 -11.89 -20.03
C GLN A 368 14.04 -10.39 -19.75
N ASN A 369 12.99 -9.67 -20.15
CA ASN A 369 12.87 -8.23 -19.90
C ASN A 369 12.89 -7.89 -18.41
N PHE A 370 12.22 -8.71 -17.58
CA PHE A 370 12.29 -8.60 -16.12
C PHE A 370 13.73 -8.76 -15.62
N LEU A 371 14.43 -9.82 -16.02
CA LEU A 371 15.81 -10.06 -15.59
C LEU A 371 16.72 -8.89 -16.01
N ASP A 372 16.64 -8.41 -17.25
CA ASP A 372 17.50 -7.34 -17.77
C ASP A 372 17.28 -6.00 -17.04
N GLU A 373 16.02 -5.59 -16.84
CA GLU A 373 15.67 -4.34 -16.11
C GLU A 373 16.04 -4.42 -14.62
N ARG A 374 16.03 -5.62 -14.01
CA ARG A 374 16.42 -5.79 -12.61
C ARG A 374 17.93 -5.89 -12.44
N GLN A 375 18.62 -6.62 -13.30
CA GLN A 375 20.08 -6.72 -13.30
C GLN A 375 20.74 -5.35 -13.48
N SER A 376 20.18 -4.50 -14.34
CA SER A 376 20.69 -3.15 -14.57
C SER A 376 20.46 -2.18 -13.41
N ALA A 377 19.40 -2.38 -12.62
CA ALA A 377 19.02 -1.45 -11.54
C ALA A 377 19.49 -1.88 -10.15
N ILE A 378 19.65 -3.18 -9.88
CA ILE A 378 19.79 -3.73 -8.52
C ILE A 378 20.93 -3.10 -7.71
N ASN A 379 22.06 -2.80 -8.37
CA ASN A 379 23.22 -2.18 -7.70
C ASN A 379 22.93 -0.76 -7.21
N ASP A 380 22.31 0.07 -8.05
CA ASP A 380 21.93 1.44 -7.69
C ASP A 380 20.84 1.45 -6.61
N GLU A 381 19.85 0.56 -6.72
CA GLU A 381 18.80 0.40 -5.72
C GLU A 381 19.37 0.00 -4.35
N LYS A 382 20.29 -0.98 -4.31
CA LYS A 382 21.00 -1.38 -3.08
C LYS A 382 21.79 -0.24 -2.47
N GLN A 383 22.48 0.57 -3.26
CA GLN A 383 23.21 1.73 -2.75
C GLN A 383 22.26 2.75 -2.11
N LYS A 384 21.13 3.04 -2.75
CA LYS A 384 20.10 3.95 -2.23
C LYS A 384 19.48 3.44 -0.93
N ILE A 385 19.13 2.15 -0.87
CA ILE A 385 18.58 1.53 0.34
C ILE A 385 19.60 1.58 1.48
N ASN A 386 20.86 1.20 1.24
CA ASN A 386 21.89 1.24 2.29
C ASN A 386 22.20 2.66 2.77
N TYR A 387 22.19 3.65 1.87
CA TYR A 387 22.30 5.06 2.23
C TYR A 387 21.15 5.50 3.15
N ALA A 388 19.91 5.21 2.74
CA ALA A 388 18.72 5.53 3.54
C ALA A 388 18.73 4.83 4.91
N LEU A 389 19.15 3.56 4.96
CA LEU A 389 19.28 2.81 6.22
C LEU A 389 20.31 3.46 7.18
N THR A 390 21.44 3.92 6.66
CA THR A 390 22.45 4.62 7.46
C THR A 390 21.90 5.94 8.00
N ARG A 391 21.13 6.69 7.20
CA ARG A 391 20.47 7.92 7.65
C ARG A 391 19.41 7.63 8.71
N LEU A 392 18.58 6.60 8.51
CA LEU A 392 17.58 6.15 9.48
C LEU A 392 18.20 5.81 10.85
N GLN A 393 19.36 5.15 10.87
CA GLN A 393 20.05 4.85 12.12
C GLN A 393 20.42 6.10 12.92
N ALA A 394 20.71 7.23 12.27
CA ALA A 394 21.02 8.49 12.94
C ALA A 394 19.83 9.03 13.76
N VAL A 395 18.60 8.67 13.42
CA VAL A 395 17.39 9.05 14.16
C VAL A 395 17.43 8.54 15.60
N ARG A 396 18.12 7.43 15.88
CA ARG A 396 18.29 6.90 17.26
C ARG A 396 18.97 7.89 18.20
N ILE A 397 19.80 8.81 17.69
CA ILE A 397 20.45 9.84 18.51
C ILE A 397 19.40 10.84 19.00
N PHE A 398 18.58 11.34 18.08
CA PHE A 398 17.48 12.26 18.39
C PHE A 398 16.42 11.60 19.27
N ASP A 399 16.15 10.33 19.03
CA ASP A 399 15.28 9.51 19.88
C ASP A 399 15.75 9.50 21.34
N GLY A 400 17.05 9.32 21.57
CA GLY A 400 17.64 9.39 22.90
C GLY A 400 17.45 10.76 23.56
N MET A 401 17.61 11.85 22.79
CA MET A 401 17.38 13.21 23.28
C MET A 401 15.91 13.44 23.66
N LEU A 402 14.99 13.02 22.80
CA LEU A 402 13.55 13.13 23.02
C LEU A 402 13.11 12.31 24.23
N LYS A 403 13.56 11.05 24.35
CA LYS A 403 13.30 10.20 25.53
C LYS A 403 13.78 10.86 26.81
N GLY A 404 15.01 11.39 26.81
CA GLY A 404 15.59 12.08 27.97
C GLY A 404 14.76 13.29 28.38
N TYR A 405 14.29 14.08 27.42
CA TYR A 405 13.45 15.23 27.68
C TYR A 405 12.04 14.86 28.19
N PHE A 406 11.35 13.93 27.52
CA PHE A 406 10.01 13.52 27.95
C PHE A 406 10.00 12.82 29.31
N SER A 407 11.08 12.11 29.64
CA SER A 407 11.25 11.49 30.97
C SER A 407 11.50 12.51 32.08
N SER A 408 11.94 13.74 31.76
CA SER A 408 12.19 14.78 32.75
C SER A 408 10.95 15.67 33.02
N ILE A 409 9.90 15.53 32.20
CA ILE A 409 8.65 16.26 32.37
C ILE A 409 7.93 15.74 33.64
N ASN A 410 7.56 16.67 34.52
CA ASN A 410 6.86 16.37 35.77
C ASN A 410 5.46 17.00 35.86
N PHE A 411 5.11 17.90 34.93
CA PHE A 411 3.83 18.61 34.91
C PHE A 411 2.75 17.92 34.06
N ALA A 412 3.13 16.88 33.33
CA ALA A 412 2.25 16.13 32.44
C ALA A 412 2.62 14.64 32.47
N LYS A 413 1.68 13.78 32.10
CA LYS A 413 1.93 12.35 31.91
C LYS A 413 2.54 12.12 30.53
N TRP A 414 3.44 11.14 30.43
CA TRP A 414 3.92 10.60 29.16
C TRP A 414 3.54 9.12 29.03
N ASP A 415 2.67 8.82 28.06
CA ASP A 415 2.32 7.47 27.66
C ASP A 415 3.34 7.00 26.59
N ASN A 416 4.39 6.29 27.05
CA ASN A 416 5.40 5.73 26.16
C ASN A 416 4.83 4.56 25.33
N LYS A 417 4.80 4.72 24.00
CA LYS A 417 4.31 3.70 23.05
C LYS A 417 5.30 2.55 22.78
N ARG A 418 6.53 2.62 23.29
CA ARG A 418 7.62 1.64 23.00
C ARG A 418 8.09 0.83 24.22
N ASN A 419 7.20 0.58 25.19
CA ASN A 419 7.49 -0.28 26.34
C ASN A 419 7.12 -1.74 26.10
#